data_AF-A0A645H3R6-F1
#
_entry.id   AF-A0A645H3R6-F1
#
_cell.length_a   1.000
_cell.length_b   1.000
_cell.length_c   1.000
_cell.angle_alpha   90.00
_cell.angle_beta   90.00
_cell.angle_gamma   90.00
#
_symmetry.space_group_name_H-M   'P 1'
#
loop_
_entity.id
_entity.type
_entity.pdbx_description
1 polymer ?
#
loop_
_entity_poly.entity_id
_entity_poly.type
_entity_poly.pdbx_seq_one_letter_code
_entity_poly.pdbx_strand_id
1 'polypeptide(L)'
;MDRIGIKPVVVERFQIRQADMTPALLRARQAGAEVILTYGIGPELAQIANGMARLNWRVPMIGSWTLAMSNFIDNAGPNAEGARMPQTFIQAPDTPRRQAFLQAWRAQTGTERIPVPPAAAQGYDSALLLAAAIRQAGSTEGERIREALENLDTRVQGVIMDYDRPFSKARHETFTSPEQLFMGEVRKGQVVHAYEQDRQRVRQQ
;
A
#
# COMPACT_ATOMS: atom_id res chain seq x y z
N MET A 1 12.70 14.14 1.40
CA MET A 1 13.93 13.97 2.19
C MET A 1 14.62 15.32 2.40
N ASP A 2 14.90 16.09 1.35
CA ASP A 2 15.50 17.44 1.47
C ASP A 2 14.74 18.40 2.40
N ARG A 3 13.39 18.44 2.31
CA ARG A 3 12.53 19.27 3.19
C ARG A 3 12.67 18.98 4.68
N ILE A 4 13.12 17.78 5.05
CA ILE A 4 13.32 17.34 6.44
C ILE A 4 14.80 17.18 6.79
N GLY A 5 15.71 17.69 5.94
CA GLY A 5 17.16 17.68 6.20
C GLY A 5 17.84 16.31 6.06
N ILE A 6 17.16 15.29 5.52
CA ILE A 6 17.73 13.96 5.31
C ILE A 6 18.25 13.86 3.87
N LYS A 7 19.48 13.36 3.69
CA LYS A 7 20.08 13.10 2.37
C LYS A 7 20.45 11.62 2.23
N PRO A 8 20.22 10.99 1.06
CA PRO A 8 20.69 9.63 0.81
C PRO A 8 22.22 9.62 0.73
N VAL A 9 22.85 8.66 1.42
CA VAL A 9 24.31 8.44 1.31
C VAL A 9 24.70 7.70 0.03
N VAL A 10 23.76 6.98 -0.57
CA VAL A 10 23.87 6.37 -1.90
C VAL A 10 22.48 6.27 -2.53
N VAL A 11 22.41 6.31 -3.86
CA VAL A 11 21.20 5.99 -4.62
C VAL A 11 21.56 4.90 -5.63
N GLU A 12 20.91 3.75 -5.50
CA GLU A 12 21.13 2.59 -6.36
C GLU A 12 19.90 2.36 -7.26
N ARG A 13 20.15 1.84 -8.46
CA ARG A 13 19.10 1.39 -9.39
C ARG A 13 19.36 -0.06 -9.72
N PHE A 14 18.29 -0.81 -9.91
CA PHE A 14 18.36 -2.21 -10.32
C PHE A 14 17.47 -2.43 -11.54
N GLN A 15 17.78 -3.48 -12.29
CA GLN A 15 16.96 -3.91 -13.42
C GLN A 15 15.78 -4.75 -12.93
N ILE A 16 14.71 -4.77 -13.71
CA ILE A 16 13.61 -5.73 -13.50
C ILE A 16 14.19 -7.14 -13.55
N ARG A 17 13.78 -8.02 -12.62
CA ARG A 17 14.31 -9.38 -12.44
C ARG A 17 15.80 -9.45 -12.11
N GLN A 18 16.40 -8.39 -11.57
CA GLN A 18 17.76 -8.46 -11.07
C GLN A 18 17.87 -9.51 -9.96
N ALA A 19 18.60 -10.59 -10.26
CA ALA A 19 18.68 -11.75 -9.38
C ALA A 19 19.56 -11.48 -8.14
N ASP A 20 20.58 -10.64 -8.27
CA ASP A 20 21.51 -10.35 -7.18
C ASP A 20 21.57 -8.84 -6.87
N MET A 21 21.18 -8.50 -5.65
CA MET A 21 21.23 -7.14 -5.10
C MET A 21 22.49 -6.89 -4.26
N THR A 22 23.33 -7.92 -4.05
CA THR A 22 24.49 -7.87 -3.14
C THR A 22 25.46 -6.73 -3.47
N PRO A 23 25.84 -6.46 -4.73
CA PRO A 23 26.77 -5.37 -5.04
C PRO A 23 26.24 -3.98 -4.65
N ALA A 24 24.95 -3.72 -4.89
CA ALA A 24 24.31 -2.46 -4.51
C ALA A 24 24.21 -2.32 -2.99
N LEU A 25 23.87 -3.41 -2.30
CA LEU A 25 23.80 -3.44 -0.83
C LEU A 25 25.16 -3.23 -0.17
N LEU A 26 26.24 -3.81 -0.72
CA LEU A 26 27.59 -3.58 -0.23
C LEU A 26 28.00 -2.12 -0.34
N ARG A 27 27.73 -1.47 -1.49
CA ARG A 27 27.98 -0.02 -1.66
C ARG A 27 27.18 0.81 -0.67
N ALA A 28 25.90 0.49 -0.47
CA ALA A 28 25.07 1.18 0.52
C ALA A 28 25.59 1.02 1.96
N ARG A 29 26.04 -0.17 2.33
CA ARG A 29 26.65 -0.42 3.64
C ARG A 29 27.96 0.34 3.81
N GLN A 30 28.83 0.36 2.79
CA GLN A 30 30.09 1.09 2.81
C GLN A 30 29.90 2.60 2.87
N ALA A 31 28.84 3.12 2.24
CA ALA A 31 28.45 4.53 2.32
C ALA A 31 27.86 4.92 3.69
N GLY A 32 27.69 3.96 4.62
CA GLY A 32 27.18 4.21 5.95
C GLY A 32 25.66 4.34 6.02
N ALA A 33 24.91 3.67 5.13
CA ALA A 33 23.45 3.72 5.19
C ALA A 33 22.92 3.10 6.50
N GLU A 34 22.09 3.85 7.21
CA GLU A 34 21.46 3.41 8.46
C GLU A 34 20.05 2.85 8.26
N VAL A 35 19.47 3.07 7.07
CA VAL A 35 18.15 2.61 6.64
C VAL A 35 18.20 2.32 5.14
N ILE A 36 17.51 1.28 4.70
CA ILE A 36 17.24 1.03 3.29
C ILE A 36 15.83 1.51 2.95
N LEU A 37 15.73 2.51 2.07
CA LEU A 37 14.47 2.93 1.46
C LEU A 37 14.34 2.28 0.09
N THR A 38 13.32 1.45 -0.11
CA THR A 38 13.11 0.71 -1.36
C THR A 38 11.93 1.23 -2.17
N TYR A 39 12.08 1.16 -3.50
CA TYR A 39 10.99 1.43 -4.44
C TYR A 39 11.06 0.40 -5.57
N GLY A 40 10.11 -0.53 -5.60
CA GLY A 40 10.12 -1.68 -6.49
C GLY A 40 8.88 -2.56 -6.30
N ILE A 41 8.89 -3.75 -6.90
CA ILE A 41 7.81 -4.74 -6.81
C ILE A 41 8.31 -5.99 -6.07
N GLY A 42 7.39 -6.83 -5.60
CA GLY A 42 7.64 -7.88 -4.61
C GLY A 42 8.88 -8.76 -4.85
N PRO A 43 9.13 -9.33 -6.04
CA PRO A 43 10.30 -10.19 -6.26
C PRO A 43 11.63 -9.49 -6.06
N GLU A 44 11.81 -8.28 -6.61
CA GLU A 44 13.04 -7.50 -6.45
C GLU A 44 13.22 -7.04 -5.00
N LEU A 45 12.13 -6.64 -4.34
CA LEU A 45 12.15 -6.28 -2.92
C LEU A 45 12.56 -7.46 -2.03
N ALA A 46 12.13 -8.67 -2.37
CA ALA A 46 12.54 -9.87 -1.66
C ALA A 46 14.03 -10.17 -1.87
N GLN A 47 14.58 -9.91 -3.07
CA GLN A 47 16.02 -10.02 -3.29
C GLN A 47 16.83 -9.02 -2.48
N ILE A 48 16.30 -7.81 -2.25
CA ILE A 48 16.92 -6.83 -1.36
C ILE A 48 16.95 -7.37 0.08
N ALA A 49 15.80 -7.78 0.63
CA ALA A 49 15.71 -8.32 1.98
C ALA A 49 16.61 -9.56 2.19
N ASN A 50 16.58 -10.51 1.24
CA ASN A 50 17.42 -11.70 1.27
C ASN A 50 18.92 -11.37 1.12
N GLY A 51 19.26 -10.36 0.30
CA GLY A 51 20.63 -9.87 0.17
C GLY A 51 21.14 -9.24 1.47
N MET A 52 20.31 -8.44 2.15
CA MET A 52 20.65 -7.86 3.46
C MET A 52 20.92 -8.96 4.49
N ALA A 53 20.09 -10.02 4.51
CA ALA A 53 20.29 -11.16 5.39
C ALA A 53 21.59 -11.92 5.09
N ARG A 54 21.92 -12.17 3.82
CA ARG A 54 23.21 -12.79 3.41
C ARG A 54 24.42 -11.98 3.87
N LEU A 55 24.31 -10.67 3.87
CA LEU A 55 25.36 -9.74 4.34
C LEU A 55 25.38 -9.57 5.87
N ASN A 56 24.48 -10.24 6.59
CA ASN A 56 24.22 -10.03 8.02
C ASN A 56 24.04 -8.55 8.36
N TRP A 57 23.32 -7.81 7.50
CA TRP A 57 23.11 -6.38 7.63
C TRP A 57 21.66 -6.10 8.02
N ARG A 58 21.47 -5.66 9.27
CA ARG A 58 20.14 -5.60 9.94
C ARG A 58 19.60 -4.17 10.12
N VAL A 59 19.93 -3.26 9.21
CA VAL A 59 19.33 -1.92 9.21
C VAL A 59 17.84 -1.98 8.83
N PRO A 60 17.00 -1.04 9.29
CA PRO A 60 15.59 -1.02 8.92
C PRO A 60 15.37 -0.97 7.41
N MET A 61 14.39 -1.73 6.93
CA MET A 61 13.90 -1.68 5.55
C MET A 61 12.54 -0.98 5.53
N ILE A 62 12.47 0.16 4.85
CA ILE A 62 11.25 0.91 4.61
C ILE A 62 11.05 0.95 3.09
N GLY A 63 9.82 1.00 2.60
CA GLY A 63 9.60 1.08 1.16
C GLY A 63 8.19 1.47 0.77
N SER A 64 7.91 1.36 -0.53
CA SER A 64 6.58 1.57 -1.10
C SER A 64 5.57 0.54 -0.60
N TRP A 65 4.29 0.82 -0.86
CA TRP A 65 3.15 -0.03 -0.49
C TRP A 65 3.28 -1.50 -0.93
N THR A 66 4.11 -1.78 -1.93
CA THR A 66 4.37 -3.09 -2.52
C THR A 66 5.09 -4.07 -1.60
N LEU A 67 5.70 -3.60 -0.50
CA LEU A 67 6.15 -4.48 0.58
C LEU A 67 5.00 -5.22 1.28
N ALA A 68 3.74 -4.82 1.05
CA ALA A 68 2.57 -5.54 1.55
C ALA A 68 2.11 -6.69 0.64
N MET A 69 2.72 -6.88 -0.52
CA MET A 69 2.34 -7.96 -1.44
C MET A 69 2.77 -9.32 -0.91
N SER A 70 1.89 -10.32 -1.01
CA SER A 70 2.19 -11.69 -0.58
C SER A 70 3.46 -12.25 -1.21
N ASN A 71 3.77 -11.93 -2.48
CA ASN A 71 4.98 -12.41 -3.14
C ASN A 71 6.28 -11.81 -2.57
N PHE A 72 6.26 -10.60 -2.00
CA PHE A 72 7.39 -10.08 -1.23
C PHE A 72 7.53 -10.90 0.07
N ILE A 73 6.45 -10.99 0.83
CA ILE A 73 6.42 -11.61 2.14
C ILE A 73 6.82 -13.09 2.06
N ASP A 74 6.29 -13.83 1.08
CA ASP A 74 6.56 -15.26 0.88
C ASP A 74 8.00 -15.51 0.43
N ASN A 75 8.51 -14.70 -0.52
CA ASN A 75 9.85 -14.90 -1.08
C ASN A 75 10.98 -14.42 -0.14
N ALA A 76 10.71 -13.43 0.69
CA ALA A 76 11.65 -12.97 1.72
C ALA A 76 11.53 -13.79 3.01
N GLY A 77 10.37 -14.38 3.29
CA GLY A 77 10.12 -15.20 4.47
C GLY A 77 10.50 -14.44 5.75
N PRO A 78 11.32 -15.03 6.65
CA PRO A 78 11.77 -14.35 7.87
C PRO A 78 12.49 -13.02 7.63
N ASN A 79 13.05 -12.79 6.44
CA ASN A 79 13.77 -11.56 6.10
C ASN A 79 12.82 -10.40 5.78
N ALA A 80 11.52 -10.65 5.63
CA ALA A 80 10.52 -9.59 5.50
C ALA A 80 10.17 -8.95 6.85
N GLU A 81 10.42 -9.63 7.97
CA GLU A 81 9.97 -9.20 9.29
C GLU A 81 10.51 -7.81 9.65
N GLY A 82 9.61 -6.94 10.13
CA GLY A 82 9.93 -5.56 10.47
C GLY A 82 10.00 -4.60 9.28
N ALA A 83 9.85 -5.08 8.03
CA ALA A 83 9.74 -4.19 6.87
C ALA A 83 8.50 -3.29 7.01
N ARG A 84 8.65 -1.99 6.76
CA ARG A 84 7.58 -1.00 6.93
C ARG A 84 7.20 -0.30 5.63
N MET A 85 5.92 -0.01 5.48
CA MET A 85 5.37 0.57 4.24
C MET A 85 4.10 1.38 4.48
N PRO A 86 3.84 2.44 3.70
CA PRO A 86 2.55 3.12 3.73
C PRO A 86 1.47 2.24 3.08
N GLN A 87 0.25 2.27 3.62
CA GLN A 87 -0.90 1.51 3.15
C GLN A 87 -2.17 2.37 3.22
N THR A 88 -3.03 2.26 2.20
CA THR A 88 -4.40 2.79 2.26
C THR A 88 -5.34 1.84 3.01
N PHE A 89 -4.99 0.55 3.07
CA PHE A 89 -5.78 -0.48 3.74
C PHE A 89 -4.85 -1.55 4.32
N ILE A 90 -5.07 -1.87 5.60
CA ILE A 90 -4.44 -3.00 6.29
C ILE A 90 -5.56 -3.99 6.59
N GLN A 91 -5.30 -5.29 6.36
CA GLN A 91 -6.28 -6.36 6.46
C GLN A 91 -6.67 -6.65 7.92
N ALA A 92 -7.46 -5.77 8.53
CA ALA A 92 -7.93 -5.87 9.90
C ALA A 92 -9.42 -5.51 10.00
N PRO A 93 -10.22 -6.26 10.78
CA PRO A 93 -11.66 -6.01 10.96
C PRO A 93 -11.90 -4.87 11.97
N ASP A 94 -11.25 -3.72 11.78
CA ASP A 94 -11.29 -2.62 12.75
C ASP A 94 -12.57 -1.75 12.63
N THR A 95 -13.38 -1.92 11.57
CA THR A 95 -14.70 -1.28 11.43
C THR A 95 -15.73 -2.28 10.88
N PRO A 96 -17.05 -2.06 11.06
CA PRO A 96 -18.08 -2.94 10.50
C PRO A 96 -17.99 -3.10 8.98
N ARG A 97 -17.67 -2.03 8.23
CA ARG A 97 -17.48 -2.10 6.77
C ARG A 97 -16.27 -2.93 6.37
N ARG A 98 -15.14 -2.77 7.07
CA ARG A 98 -13.95 -3.60 6.83
C ARG A 98 -14.22 -5.06 7.18
N GLN A 99 -14.88 -5.33 8.30
CA GLN A 99 -15.28 -6.68 8.67
C GLN A 99 -16.18 -7.33 7.61
N ALA A 100 -17.20 -6.61 7.13
CA ALA A 100 -18.09 -7.10 6.06
C ALA A 100 -17.32 -7.38 4.77
N PHE A 101 -16.41 -6.50 4.36
CA PHE A 101 -15.56 -6.70 3.19
C PHE A 101 -14.68 -7.96 3.32
N LEU A 102 -14.03 -8.17 4.47
CA LEU A 102 -13.19 -9.33 4.72
C LEU A 102 -14.00 -10.64 4.74
N GLN A 103 -15.21 -10.61 5.32
CA GLN A 103 -16.12 -11.75 5.31
C GLN A 103 -16.58 -12.08 3.88
N ALA A 104 -16.95 -11.07 3.09
CA ALA A 104 -17.34 -11.24 1.70
C ALA A 104 -16.19 -11.80 0.85
N TRP A 105 -14.97 -11.30 1.05
CA TRP A 105 -13.77 -11.83 0.40
C TRP A 105 -13.59 -13.33 0.70
N ARG A 106 -13.65 -13.72 1.98
CA ARG A 106 -13.51 -15.12 2.39
C ARG A 106 -14.60 -16.00 1.78
N ALA A 107 -15.85 -15.53 1.77
CA ALA A 107 -16.98 -16.26 1.20
C ALA A 107 -16.82 -16.49 -0.31
N GLN A 108 -16.31 -15.50 -1.06
CA GLN A 108 -16.16 -15.59 -2.51
C GLN A 108 -14.92 -16.35 -2.98
N THR A 109 -13.82 -16.27 -2.21
CA THR A 109 -12.53 -16.81 -2.64
C THR A 109 -12.13 -18.10 -1.92
N GLY A 110 -12.81 -18.44 -0.81
CA GLY A 110 -12.47 -19.56 0.05
C GLY A 110 -11.20 -19.35 0.90
N THR A 111 -10.57 -18.17 0.86
CA THR A 111 -9.35 -17.86 1.61
C THR A 111 -9.50 -16.57 2.42
N GLU A 112 -8.93 -16.55 3.62
CA GLU A 112 -8.80 -15.31 4.40
C GLU A 112 -7.69 -14.42 3.84
N ARG A 113 -6.66 -14.99 3.24
CA ARG A 113 -5.48 -14.24 2.79
C ARG A 113 -5.81 -13.48 1.51
N ILE A 114 -5.72 -12.15 1.56
CA ILE A 114 -5.79 -11.30 0.37
C ILE A 114 -4.35 -11.13 -0.18
N PRO A 115 -4.04 -11.50 -1.43
CA PRO A 115 -2.69 -11.41 -1.97
C PRO A 115 -2.10 -9.99 -1.97
N VAL A 116 -2.96 -8.99 -2.19
CA VAL A 116 -2.60 -7.57 -2.17
C VAL A 116 -3.76 -6.81 -1.51
N PRO A 117 -3.80 -6.72 -0.17
CA PRO A 117 -4.88 -6.07 0.56
C PRO A 117 -5.29 -4.67 0.08
N PRO A 118 -4.35 -3.71 -0.13
CA PRO A 118 -4.72 -2.38 -0.61
C PRO A 118 -5.34 -2.40 -2.00
N ALA A 119 -4.85 -3.24 -2.92
CA ALA A 119 -5.40 -3.31 -4.28
C ALA A 119 -6.82 -3.90 -4.29
N ALA A 120 -7.10 -4.90 -3.46
CA ALA A 120 -8.44 -5.47 -3.35
C ALA A 120 -9.45 -4.44 -2.82
N ALA A 121 -9.09 -3.70 -1.76
CA ALA A 121 -9.94 -2.66 -1.20
C ALA A 121 -10.13 -1.47 -2.16
N GLN A 122 -9.05 -1.02 -2.82
CA GLN A 122 -9.11 0.06 -3.81
C GLN A 122 -9.97 -0.34 -5.02
N GLY A 123 -9.85 -1.58 -5.50
CA GLY A 123 -10.69 -2.10 -6.58
C GLY A 123 -12.17 -2.11 -6.21
N TYR A 124 -12.49 -2.54 -4.98
CA TYR A 124 -13.86 -2.52 -4.47
C TYR A 124 -14.43 -1.10 -4.40
N ASP A 125 -13.71 -0.17 -3.78
CA ASP A 125 -14.13 1.23 -3.65
C ASP A 125 -14.25 1.92 -5.03
N SER A 126 -13.33 1.63 -5.95
CA SER A 126 -13.38 2.14 -7.33
C SER A 126 -14.63 1.67 -8.07
N ALA A 127 -15.03 0.41 -7.88
CA ALA A 127 -16.26 -0.11 -8.47
C ALA A 127 -17.51 0.58 -7.91
N LEU A 128 -17.54 0.89 -6.61
CA LEU A 128 -18.63 1.65 -5.99
C LEU A 128 -18.73 3.07 -6.55
N LEU A 129 -17.60 3.76 -6.70
CA LEU A 129 -17.53 5.10 -7.29
C LEU A 129 -18.00 5.10 -8.74
N LEU A 130 -17.51 4.15 -9.55
CA LEU A 130 -17.92 4.00 -10.94
C LEU A 130 -19.43 3.73 -11.06
N ALA A 131 -19.98 2.85 -10.22
CA ALA A 131 -21.40 2.56 -10.20
C ALA A 131 -22.24 3.79 -9.81
N ALA A 132 -21.76 4.60 -8.85
CA ALA A 132 -22.42 5.86 -8.48
C ALA A 132 -22.41 6.87 -9.63
N ALA A 133 -21.27 7.03 -10.31
CA ALA A 133 -21.15 7.94 -11.44
C ALA A 133 -22.03 7.52 -12.64
N ILE A 134 -22.09 6.23 -12.97
CA ILE A 134 -22.97 5.70 -14.02
C ILE A 134 -24.44 6.00 -13.69
N ARG A 135 -24.85 5.79 -12.44
CA ARG A 135 -26.21 6.11 -11.99
C ARG A 135 -26.52 7.60 -12.12
N GLN A 136 -25.61 8.47 -11.71
CA GLN A 136 -25.78 9.92 -11.83
C GLN A 136 -25.79 10.38 -13.30
N ALA A 137 -24.93 9.82 -14.14
CA ALA A 137 -24.85 10.16 -15.56
C ALA A 137 -26.08 9.69 -16.35
N GLY A 138 -26.80 8.67 -15.86
CA GLY A 138 -27.89 8.01 -16.60
C GLY A 138 -27.41 7.38 -17.90
N SER A 139 -26.13 7.01 -17.99
CA SER A 139 -25.46 6.63 -19.23
C SER A 139 -24.19 5.82 -18.94
N THR A 140 -23.80 5.00 -19.91
CA THR A 140 -22.51 4.29 -19.92
C THR A 140 -21.47 4.95 -20.85
N GLU A 141 -21.78 6.11 -21.43
CA GLU A 141 -20.86 6.88 -22.27
C GLU A 141 -19.71 7.46 -21.45
N GLY A 142 -18.47 7.22 -21.87
CA GLY A 142 -17.27 7.54 -21.09
C GLY A 142 -17.15 9.02 -20.69
N GLU A 143 -17.46 9.94 -21.60
CA GLU A 143 -17.43 11.38 -21.33
C GLU A 143 -18.44 11.77 -20.24
N ARG A 144 -19.64 11.18 -20.27
CA ARG A 144 -20.69 11.46 -19.27
C ARG A 144 -20.34 10.88 -17.91
N ILE A 145 -19.72 9.70 -17.88
CA ILE A 145 -19.21 9.09 -16.64
C ILE A 145 -18.09 9.96 -16.04
N ARG A 146 -17.15 10.46 -16.86
CA ARG A 146 -16.08 11.36 -16.40
C ARG A 146 -16.66 12.60 -15.75
N GLU A 147 -17.59 13.27 -16.44
CA GLU A 147 -18.26 14.48 -15.92
C GLU A 147 -19.00 14.21 -14.60
N ALA A 148 -19.63 13.04 -14.47
CA ALA A 148 -20.28 12.62 -13.24
C ALA A 148 -19.28 12.30 -12.12
N LEU A 149 -18.15 11.64 -12.40
CA LEU A 149 -17.09 11.40 -11.42
C LEU A 149 -16.50 12.72 -10.88
N GLU A 150 -16.28 13.69 -11.77
CA GLU A 150 -15.75 15.02 -11.42
C GLU A 150 -16.75 15.92 -10.68
N ASN A 151 -18.03 15.55 -10.63
CA ASN A 151 -19.10 16.30 -9.96
C ASN A 151 -20.05 15.37 -9.21
N LEU A 152 -19.52 14.34 -8.56
CA LEU A 152 -20.35 13.30 -7.94
C LEU A 152 -21.12 13.88 -6.74
N ASP A 153 -22.46 13.83 -6.80
CA ASP A 153 -23.33 14.40 -5.77
C ASP A 153 -23.64 13.42 -4.63
N THR A 154 -23.54 12.12 -4.91
CA THR A 154 -23.80 11.07 -3.93
C THR A 154 -22.54 10.75 -3.14
N ARG A 155 -22.61 10.83 -1.81
CA ARG A 155 -21.57 10.29 -0.92
C ARG A 155 -21.49 8.77 -1.10
N VAL A 156 -20.29 8.25 -1.31
CA VAL A 156 -20.03 6.81 -1.46
C VAL A 156 -19.26 6.31 -0.24
N GLN A 157 -19.82 5.33 0.46
CA GLN A 157 -19.17 4.71 1.63
C GLN A 157 -18.30 3.54 1.18
N GLY A 158 -16.99 3.74 1.13
CA GLY A 158 -16.03 2.70 0.82
C GLY A 158 -15.51 1.93 2.03
N VAL A 159 -14.71 0.91 1.76
CA VAL A 159 -13.96 0.12 2.73
C VAL A 159 -12.75 0.90 3.25
N ILE A 160 -12.12 1.71 2.38
CA ILE A 160 -10.95 2.50 2.74
C ILE A 160 -11.37 3.77 3.47
N MET A 161 -12.33 4.49 2.91
CA MET A 161 -12.85 5.75 3.46
C MET A 161 -14.23 6.09 2.88
N ASP A 162 -14.84 7.14 3.41
CA ASP A 162 -16.00 7.77 2.78
C ASP A 162 -15.54 8.76 1.70
N TYR A 163 -16.14 8.66 0.52
CA TYR A 163 -15.89 9.55 -0.61
C TYR A 163 -17.02 10.55 -0.73
N ASP A 164 -16.70 11.83 -0.52
CA ASP A 164 -17.62 12.96 -0.65
C ASP A 164 -16.98 13.96 -1.62
N ARG A 165 -17.55 14.07 -2.82
CA ARG A 165 -16.96 14.79 -3.97
C ARG A 165 -15.46 14.44 -4.17
N PRO A 166 -15.14 13.16 -4.41
CA PRO A 166 -13.76 12.68 -4.39
C PRO A 166 -12.88 13.21 -5.53
N PHE A 167 -13.48 13.67 -6.62
CA PHE A 167 -12.79 14.19 -7.78
C PHE A 167 -13.38 15.53 -8.21
N SER A 168 -12.58 16.30 -8.95
CA SER A 168 -12.98 17.50 -9.66
C SER A 168 -12.18 17.61 -10.96
N LYS A 169 -12.57 18.53 -11.85
CA LYS A 169 -11.82 18.83 -13.08
C LYS A 169 -10.33 19.15 -12.84
N ALA A 170 -10.00 19.70 -11.67
CA ALA A 170 -8.64 20.11 -11.32
C ALA A 170 -7.92 19.12 -10.38
N ARG A 171 -8.61 18.10 -9.86
CA ARG A 171 -8.06 17.17 -8.87
C ARG A 171 -8.64 15.78 -9.07
N HIS A 172 -7.77 14.85 -9.46
CA HIS A 172 -8.08 13.42 -9.60
C HIS A 172 -7.44 12.55 -8.52
N GLU A 173 -7.08 13.16 -7.39
CA GLU A 173 -6.47 12.48 -6.23
C GLU A 173 -7.41 12.56 -5.01
N THR A 174 -7.71 11.41 -4.42
CA THR A 174 -8.64 11.28 -3.28
C THR A 174 -7.93 11.37 -1.93
N PHE A 175 -6.63 11.10 -1.89
CA PHE A 175 -5.77 11.27 -0.70
C PHE A 175 -5.13 12.66 -0.72
N THR A 176 -5.65 13.54 0.11
CA THR A 176 -5.21 14.94 0.20
C THR A 176 -4.30 15.23 1.39
N SER A 177 -4.22 14.31 2.35
CA SER A 177 -3.36 14.39 3.52
C SER A 177 -2.64 13.06 3.80
N PRO A 178 -1.37 13.07 4.23
CA PRO A 178 -0.69 11.88 4.73
C PRO A 178 -1.42 11.16 5.88
N GLU A 179 -2.29 11.86 6.61
CA GLU A 179 -3.07 11.27 7.70
C GLU A 179 -4.10 10.23 7.26
N GLN A 180 -4.47 10.25 5.98
CA GLN A 180 -5.34 9.25 5.37
C GLN A 180 -4.61 7.93 5.06
N LEU A 181 -3.27 7.90 5.23
CA LEU A 181 -2.44 6.72 5.07
C LEU A 181 -2.04 6.15 6.43
N PHE A 182 -1.78 4.85 6.46
CA PHE A 182 -1.32 4.12 7.64
C PHE A 182 0.05 3.52 7.37
N MET A 183 0.90 3.46 8.39
CA MET A 183 2.13 2.68 8.28
C MET A 183 1.84 1.22 8.65
N GLY A 184 2.08 0.33 7.70
CA GLY A 184 2.12 -1.12 7.90
C GLY A 184 3.51 -1.59 8.31
N GLU A 185 3.55 -2.74 8.97
CA GLU A 185 4.75 -3.50 9.30
C GLU A 185 4.49 -4.99 9.05
N VAL A 186 5.44 -5.69 8.43
CA VAL A 186 5.38 -7.15 8.36
C VAL A 186 5.71 -7.72 9.74
N ARG A 187 4.76 -8.43 10.34
CA ARG A 187 4.93 -9.24 11.56
C ARG A 187 4.32 -10.61 11.38
N LYS A 188 5.09 -11.65 11.69
CA LYS A 188 4.67 -13.06 11.58
C LYS A 188 4.09 -13.37 10.18
N GLY A 189 4.75 -12.86 9.13
CA GLY A 189 4.32 -13.05 7.74
C GLY A 189 3.02 -12.34 7.35
N GLN A 190 2.56 -11.35 8.12
CA GLN A 190 1.36 -10.57 7.82
C GLN A 190 1.62 -9.08 7.97
N VAL A 191 0.89 -8.25 7.22
CA VAL A 191 0.94 -6.79 7.39
C VAL A 191 -0.02 -6.39 8.48
N VAL A 192 0.50 -5.71 9.50
CA VAL A 192 -0.27 -5.13 10.61
C VAL A 192 0.05 -3.64 10.74
N HIS A 193 -0.77 -2.89 11.49
CA HIS A 193 -0.45 -1.49 11.81
C HIS A 193 0.87 -1.39 12.57
N ALA A 194 1.84 -0.64 12.04
CA ALA A 194 3.13 -0.36 12.67
C ALA A 194 2.97 0.44 13.97
N TYR A 195 2.01 1.36 14.00
CA TYR A 195 1.73 2.25 15.12
C TYR A 195 0.28 2.12 15.58
N GLU A 196 0.05 2.01 16.88
CA GLU A 196 -1.31 1.85 17.44
C GLU A 196 -2.19 3.09 17.18
N GLN A 197 -1.59 4.28 17.11
CA GLN A 197 -2.30 5.52 16.77
C GLN A 197 -2.97 5.43 15.39
N ASP A 198 -2.31 4.81 14.40
CA ASP A 198 -2.89 4.59 13.07
C ASP A 198 -4.13 3.69 13.15
N ARG A 199 -4.08 2.67 14.01
CA ARG A 199 -5.19 1.75 14.24
C ARG A 199 -6.37 2.44 14.91
N GLN A 200 -6.12 3.30 15.89
CA GLN A 200 -7.15 4.07 16.56
C GLN A 200 -7.85 5.04 15.61
N ARG A 201 -7.10 5.70 14.71
CA ARG A 201 -7.68 6.59 13.68
C ARG A 201 -8.63 5.84 12.75
N VAL A 202 -8.32 4.60 12.37
CA VAL A 202 -9.23 3.75 11.57
C VAL A 202 -10.56 3.53 12.29
N ARG A 203 -10.54 3.28 13.60
CA ARG A 203 -11.75 2.98 14.39
C ARG A 203 -12.66 4.17 14.62
N GLN A 204 -12.16 5.38 14.37
CA GLN A 204 -12.89 6.63 14.49
C GLN A 204 -13.55 7.05 13.17
N GLN A 205 -13.30 6.32 12.08
CA GLN A 205 -13.94 6.49 10.77
C GLN A 205 -15.23 5.67 10.68
#